data_AF-A0A968R6P4-F1
#
_entry.id   AF-A0A968R6P4-F1
#
_cell.length_a   1.000
_cell.length_b   1.000
_cell.length_c   1.000
_cell.angle_alpha   90.00
_cell.angle_beta   90.00
_cell.angle_gamma   90.00
#
_symmetry.space_group_name_H-M   'P 1'
#
loop_
_entity.id
_entity.type
_entity.pdbx_description
1 polymer ?
#
loop_
_entity_poly.entity_id
_entity_poly.type
_entity_poly.pdbx_seq_one_letter_code
_entity_poly.pdbx_strand_id
1 'polypeptide(L)'
;EKERKADFVGAVPPCPPHPTDTQKLRIGYIAGDFYKHALTHLMLELFALHDRTQFEIFTYSLGPNDGSFERQKIEADSDKFTDLRGLTTAAAAEKIYSDRPHILVDMGAYTQHSNPGILAMRPAPIQINYLTYASTMGADYIDYIITDNTVTPPRLAEFFTEKFICLPDSYQINNYRRVCPAENRKSSSKILKAKYGLPEDAFVFGCFNYSRKMNP
;
A
#
# COMPACT_ATOMS: atom_id res chain seq x y z
N GLU A 1 43.30 10.02 6.31
CA GLU A 1 41.85 9.95 6.04
C GLU A 1 41.28 8.87 6.93
N LYS A 2 40.57 9.22 8.01
CA LYS A 2 40.02 8.24 8.96
C LYS A 2 38.69 7.73 8.39
N GLU A 3 38.66 6.47 7.97
CA GLU A 3 37.42 5.76 7.67
C GLU A 3 36.51 5.84 8.91
N ARG A 4 35.43 6.61 8.81
CA ARG A 4 34.27 6.47 9.68
C ARG A 4 33.67 5.11 9.33
N LYS A 5 33.98 4.08 10.12
CA LYS A 5 33.12 2.90 10.20
C LYS A 5 31.74 3.42 10.58
N ALA A 6 30.77 3.24 9.69
CA ALA A 6 29.38 3.42 10.05
C ALA A 6 29.11 2.37 11.14
N ASP A 7 28.98 2.83 12.39
CA ASP A 7 28.42 2.02 13.44
C ASP A 7 27.00 1.66 12.98
N PHE A 8 26.81 0.42 12.54
CA PHE A 8 25.48 -0.13 12.31
C PHE A 8 24.75 0.02 13.64
N VAL A 9 23.77 0.93 13.67
CA VAL A 9 22.81 1.01 14.76
C VAL A 9 22.20 -0.39 14.87
N GLY A 10 22.35 -1.02 16.04
CA GLY A 10 21.82 -2.36 16.29
C GLY A 10 20.32 -2.43 16.01
N ALA A 11 19.79 -3.66 15.90
CA ALA A 11 18.41 -3.91 15.52
C ALA A 11 17.42 -3.01 16.29
N VAL A 12 16.54 -2.31 15.57
CA VAL A 12 15.52 -1.46 16.19
C VAL A 12 14.57 -2.33 17.02
N PRO A 13 14.48 -2.12 18.35
CA PRO A 13 13.65 -2.96 19.20
C PRO A 13 12.17 -2.80 18.83
N PRO A 14 11.37 -3.88 18.85
CA PRO A 14 9.96 -3.81 18.53
C PRO A 14 9.21 -2.93 19.52
N CYS A 15 8.12 -2.32 19.04
CA CYS A 15 7.17 -1.66 19.92
C CYS A 15 6.58 -2.66 20.92
N PRO A 16 6.49 -2.34 22.22
CA PRO A 16 5.80 -3.19 23.17
C PRO A 16 4.35 -3.45 22.72
N PRO A 17 3.80 -4.65 22.97
CA PRO A 17 2.41 -4.94 22.66
C PRO A 17 1.48 -3.89 23.28
N HIS A 18 0.56 -3.37 22.48
CA HIS A 18 -0.49 -2.53 23.03
C HIS A 18 -1.42 -3.36 23.91
N PRO A 19 -1.98 -2.76 24.98
CA PRO A 19 -2.99 -3.43 25.80
C PRO A 19 -4.17 -3.88 24.93
N THR A 20 -4.61 -5.12 25.11
CA THR A 20 -5.88 -5.61 24.55
C THR A 20 -7.04 -5.02 25.35
N ASP A 21 -7.28 -3.73 25.17
CA ASP A 21 -8.38 -2.98 25.77
C ASP A 21 -9.70 -3.11 24.99
N THR A 22 -9.64 -3.75 23.81
CA THR A 22 -10.81 -4.08 23.00
C THR A 22 -10.77 -5.53 22.57
N GLN A 23 -11.94 -6.06 22.18
CA GLN A 23 -12.01 -7.38 21.54
C GLN A 23 -11.66 -7.34 20.05
N LYS A 24 -11.48 -6.16 19.44
CA LYS A 24 -11.20 -5.99 18.02
C LYS A 24 -9.71 -5.79 17.76
N LEU A 25 -9.24 -6.32 16.64
CA LEU A 25 -7.90 -6.05 16.15
C LEU A 25 -7.88 -4.73 15.39
N ARG A 26 -7.24 -3.72 15.96
CA ARG A 26 -6.89 -2.45 15.29
C ARG A 26 -5.83 -2.64 14.21
N ILE A 27 -6.14 -2.27 12.97
CA ILE A 27 -5.24 -2.30 11.82
C ILE A 27 -5.09 -0.89 11.26
N GLY A 28 -3.86 -0.41 11.19
CA GLY A 28 -3.49 0.84 10.52
C GLY A 28 -2.99 0.58 9.10
N TYR A 29 -3.39 1.42 8.15
CA TYR A 29 -2.82 1.48 6.81
C TYR A 29 -2.19 2.84 6.58
N ILE A 30 -0.90 2.90 6.25
CA ILE A 30 -0.19 4.15 5.94
C ILE A 30 0.22 4.18 4.48
N ALA A 31 -0.09 5.29 3.80
CA ALA A 31 0.26 5.46 2.39
C ALA A 31 0.44 6.93 2.00
N GLY A 32 1.31 7.16 1.01
CA GLY A 32 1.37 8.41 0.27
C GLY A 32 0.21 8.59 -0.70
N ASP A 33 -0.45 7.51 -1.11
CA ASP A 33 -1.26 7.48 -2.33
C ASP A 33 -2.78 7.46 -2.11
N PHE A 34 -3.27 7.82 -0.92
CA PHE A 34 -4.70 7.93 -0.60
C PHE A 34 -5.35 9.15 -1.25
N TYR A 35 -5.35 9.16 -2.58
CA TYR A 35 -5.96 10.11 -3.50
C TYR A 35 -6.20 9.39 -4.84
N LYS A 36 -6.55 10.09 -5.93
CA LYS A 36 -6.69 9.48 -7.25
C LYS A 36 -5.34 8.96 -7.79
N HIS A 37 -5.02 7.72 -7.43
CA HIS A 37 -3.75 7.06 -7.74
C HIS A 37 -3.95 5.56 -8.04
N ALA A 38 -2.96 4.94 -8.69
CA ALA A 38 -2.97 3.52 -9.03
C ALA A 38 -3.19 2.61 -7.81
N LEU A 39 -2.51 2.87 -6.67
CA LEU A 39 -2.73 2.14 -5.41
C LEU A 39 -4.22 2.16 -5.05
N THR A 40 -4.79 3.35 -4.92
CA THR A 40 -6.19 3.51 -4.52
C THR A 40 -7.15 2.88 -5.52
N HIS A 41 -6.85 2.90 -6.81
CA HIS A 41 -7.67 2.19 -7.82
C HIS A 41 -7.77 0.68 -7.54
N LEU A 42 -6.68 0.05 -7.08
CA LEU A 42 -6.63 -1.38 -6.77
C LEU A 42 -7.41 -1.70 -5.50
N MET A 43 -7.29 -0.84 -4.49
CA MET A 43 -7.62 -1.20 -3.11
C MET A 43 -8.82 -0.44 -2.52
N LEU A 44 -9.52 0.38 -3.33
CA LEU A 44 -10.55 1.32 -2.86
C LEU A 44 -11.61 0.71 -1.92
N GLU A 45 -12.00 -0.55 -2.14
CA GLU A 45 -13.02 -1.23 -1.32
C GLU A 45 -12.44 -1.97 -0.11
N LEU A 46 -11.11 -2.13 -0.01
CA LEU A 46 -10.47 -2.92 1.04
C LEU A 46 -10.94 -2.48 2.43
N PHE A 47 -10.97 -1.18 2.66
CA PHE A 47 -11.32 -0.61 3.95
C PHE A 47 -12.75 -0.99 4.34
N ALA A 48 -13.74 -0.82 3.44
CA ALA A 48 -15.13 -1.18 3.72
C ALA A 48 -15.37 -2.69 3.92
N LEU A 49 -14.53 -3.54 3.33
CA LEU A 49 -14.74 -5.00 3.32
C LEU A 49 -14.24 -5.73 4.58
N HIS A 50 -13.49 -5.05 5.45
CA HIS A 50 -13.11 -5.63 6.74
C HIS A 50 -14.34 -5.91 7.62
N ASP A 51 -14.36 -7.08 8.25
CA ASP A 51 -15.39 -7.45 9.22
C ASP A 51 -15.27 -6.57 10.48
N ARG A 52 -16.16 -5.58 10.60
CA ARG A 52 -16.17 -4.64 11.73
C ARG A 52 -16.56 -5.25 13.06
N THR A 53 -16.97 -6.53 13.10
CA THR A 53 -17.12 -7.25 14.37
C THR A 53 -15.77 -7.69 14.93
N GLN A 54 -14.76 -7.86 14.08
CA GLN A 54 -13.42 -8.33 14.45
C GLN A 54 -12.34 -7.26 14.31
N PHE A 55 -12.50 -6.29 13.42
CA PHE A 55 -11.47 -5.31 13.08
C PHE A 55 -11.93 -3.86 13.25
N GLU A 56 -10.98 -3.00 13.59
CA GLU A 56 -11.11 -1.54 13.58
C GLU A 56 -10.02 -0.97 12.65
N ILE A 57 -10.42 -0.16 11.68
CA ILE A 57 -9.58 0.22 10.54
C ILE A 57 -9.20 1.69 10.61
N PHE A 58 -7.89 1.93 10.71
CA PHE A 58 -7.27 3.24 10.73
C PHE A 58 -6.52 3.46 9.42
N THR A 59 -6.62 4.67 8.87
CA THR A 59 -5.89 5.06 7.66
C THR A 59 -5.12 6.35 7.87
N TYR A 60 -3.86 6.35 7.48
CA TYR A 60 -2.89 7.42 7.67
C TYR A 60 -2.38 7.90 6.31
N SER A 61 -2.79 9.09 5.88
CA SER A 61 -2.37 9.68 4.60
C SER A 61 -1.13 10.54 4.77
N LEU A 62 -0.13 10.30 3.93
CA LEU A 62 1.07 11.15 3.80
C LEU A 62 1.02 12.09 2.59
N GLY A 63 0.17 11.77 1.60
CA GLY A 63 0.07 12.53 0.35
C GLY A 63 -0.99 13.63 0.36
N PRO A 64 -1.17 14.30 -0.80
CA PRO A 64 -2.12 15.39 -0.92
C PRO A 64 -3.57 14.92 -0.75
N ASN A 65 -4.40 15.80 -0.20
CA ASN A 65 -5.85 15.73 -0.40
C ASN A 65 -6.18 16.44 -1.73
N ASP A 66 -6.55 15.67 -2.74
CA ASP A 66 -6.91 16.15 -4.09
C ASP A 66 -8.42 16.37 -4.26
N GLY A 67 -9.22 16.16 -3.20
CA GLY A 67 -10.68 16.25 -3.24
C GLY A 67 -11.35 15.16 -4.09
N SER A 68 -10.63 14.11 -4.48
CA SER A 68 -11.17 13.04 -5.32
C SER A 68 -12.24 12.21 -4.61
N PHE A 69 -13.07 11.56 -5.42
CA PHE A 69 -13.99 10.52 -4.94
C PHE A 69 -13.24 9.41 -4.20
N GLU A 70 -12.08 9.00 -4.74
CA GLU A 70 -11.19 8.02 -4.13
C GLU A 70 -10.81 8.40 -2.70
N ARG A 71 -10.32 9.63 -2.50
CA ARG A 71 -9.97 10.16 -1.17
C ARG A 71 -11.17 10.11 -0.22
N GLN A 72 -12.29 10.70 -0.63
CA GLN A 72 -13.50 10.80 0.20
C GLN A 72 -14.05 9.43 0.57
N LYS A 73 -13.97 8.46 -0.35
CA LYS A 73 -14.42 7.10 -0.10
C LYS A 73 -13.54 6.38 0.93
N ILE A 74 -12.22 6.53 0.85
CA ILE A 74 -11.31 5.99 1.87
C ILE A 74 -11.62 6.61 3.24
N GLU A 75 -11.80 7.94 3.29
CA GLU A 75 -12.17 8.65 4.52
C GLU A 75 -13.47 8.12 5.14
N ALA A 76 -14.49 7.88 4.31
CA ALA A 76 -15.79 7.39 4.75
C ALA A 76 -15.79 5.89 5.13
N ASP A 77 -14.98 5.07 4.47
CA ASP A 77 -14.92 3.62 4.68
C ASP A 77 -14.00 3.23 5.85
N SER A 78 -13.25 4.18 6.42
CA SER A 78 -12.34 3.96 7.55
C SER A 78 -13.02 4.30 8.87
N ASP A 79 -12.74 3.54 9.94
CA ASP A 79 -13.22 3.90 11.29
C ASP A 79 -12.55 5.19 11.78
N LYS A 80 -11.29 5.40 11.38
CA LYS A 80 -10.59 6.68 11.55
C LYS A 80 -9.65 6.98 10.39
N PHE A 81 -9.83 8.14 9.78
CA PHE A 81 -8.87 8.70 8.82
C PHE A 81 -8.05 9.82 9.46
N THR A 82 -6.74 9.79 9.26
CA THR A 82 -5.81 10.82 9.74
C THR A 82 -4.93 11.31 8.59
N ASP A 83 -4.98 12.61 8.31
CA ASP A 83 -4.01 13.28 7.45
C ASP A 83 -2.75 13.63 8.27
N LEU A 84 -1.60 13.08 7.88
CA LEU A 84 -0.31 13.29 8.53
C LEU A 84 0.56 14.31 7.76
N ARG A 85 0.05 14.89 6.67
CA ARG A 85 0.81 15.83 5.85
C ARG A 85 1.18 17.07 6.66
N GLY A 86 2.44 17.48 6.56
CA GLY A 86 2.98 18.64 7.27
C GLY A 86 3.41 18.36 8.71
N LEU A 87 3.17 17.15 9.24
CA LEU A 87 3.76 16.72 10.50
C LEU A 87 5.22 16.32 10.31
N THR A 88 6.01 16.46 11.38
CA THR A 88 7.34 15.84 11.43
C THR A 88 7.20 14.33 11.55
N THR A 89 8.25 13.59 11.19
CA THR A 89 8.29 12.13 11.35
C THR A 89 7.93 11.68 12.77
N ALA A 90 8.47 12.36 13.79
CA ALA A 90 8.20 12.05 15.19
C ALA A 90 6.74 12.32 15.59
N ALA A 91 6.19 13.48 15.20
CA ALA A 91 4.79 13.81 15.50
C ALA A 91 3.81 12.86 14.80
N ALA A 92 4.13 12.44 13.57
CA ALA A 92 3.35 11.46 12.84
C ALA A 92 3.40 10.07 13.51
N ALA A 93 4.59 9.61 13.91
CA ALA A 93 4.74 8.35 14.64
C ALA A 93 4.02 8.37 15.99
N GLU A 94 4.12 9.46 16.75
CA GLU A 94 3.42 9.62 18.03
C GLU A 94 1.89 9.58 17.86
N LYS A 95 1.38 10.20 16.78
CA LYS A 95 -0.04 10.18 16.47
C LYS A 95 -0.54 8.77 16.14
N ILE A 96 0.22 8.00 15.37
CA ILE A 96 -0.10 6.60 15.06
C ILE A 96 -0.03 5.75 16.34
N TYR A 97 1.04 5.89 17.13
CA TYR A 97 1.22 5.17 18.39
C TYR A 97 0.07 5.43 19.38
N SER A 98 -0.42 6.66 19.43
CA SER A 98 -1.55 7.06 20.28
C SER A 98 -2.87 6.38 19.91
N ASP A 99 -3.05 6.01 18.64
CA ASP A 99 -4.20 5.23 18.16
C ASP A 99 -4.08 3.73 18.49
N ARG A 100 -2.89 3.29 18.92
CA ARG A 100 -2.57 1.91 19.34
C ARG A 100 -2.94 0.84 18.31
N PRO A 101 -2.58 0.97 17.01
CA PRO A 101 -2.78 -0.10 16.05
C PRO A 101 -1.95 -1.32 16.43
N HIS A 102 -2.55 -2.51 16.46
CA HIS A 102 -1.80 -3.74 16.71
C HIS A 102 -0.94 -4.12 15.50
N ILE A 103 -1.43 -3.79 14.30
CA ILE A 103 -0.75 -4.00 13.02
C ILE A 103 -0.74 -2.67 12.26
N LEU A 104 0.42 -2.27 11.75
CA LEU A 104 0.55 -1.16 10.81
C LEU A 104 1.05 -1.67 9.47
N VAL A 105 0.26 -1.50 8.43
CA VAL A 105 0.55 -1.90 7.07
C VAL A 105 1.06 -0.69 6.29
N ASP A 106 2.34 -0.71 5.93
CA ASP A 106 2.94 0.24 5.01
C ASP A 106 2.61 -0.14 3.57
N MET A 107 1.91 0.77 2.90
CA MET A 107 1.47 0.62 1.52
C MET A 107 2.33 1.45 0.55
N GLY A 108 3.43 2.05 1.01
CA GLY A 108 4.24 2.97 0.22
C GLY A 108 5.73 2.60 0.13
N ALA A 109 6.33 2.06 1.19
CA ALA A 109 7.76 1.74 1.26
C ALA A 109 8.64 2.90 0.74
N TYR A 110 9.40 2.69 -0.34
CA TYR A 110 10.30 3.69 -0.93
C TYR A 110 9.70 4.48 -2.10
N THR A 111 8.37 4.55 -2.22
CA THR A 111 7.71 5.35 -3.26
C THR A 111 7.54 6.82 -2.87
N GLN A 112 7.01 7.60 -3.80
CA GLN A 112 6.72 9.01 -3.62
C GLN A 112 5.79 9.24 -2.41
N HIS A 113 6.06 10.30 -1.65
CA HIS A 113 5.33 10.68 -0.43
C HIS A 113 5.44 9.72 0.76
N SER A 114 6.10 8.57 0.62
CA SER A 114 6.36 7.66 1.73
C SER A 114 7.36 8.26 2.72
N ASN A 115 7.26 7.85 3.99
CA ASN A 115 8.16 8.27 5.06
C ASN A 115 8.53 7.06 5.93
N PRO A 116 9.49 6.22 5.49
CA PRO A 116 9.89 5.03 6.23
C PRO A 116 10.46 5.36 7.63
N GLY A 117 10.90 6.60 7.86
CA GLY A 117 11.31 7.07 9.18
C GLY A 117 10.20 6.97 10.24
N ILE A 118 8.92 7.06 9.84
CA ILE A 118 7.79 6.87 10.76
C ILE A 118 7.78 5.41 11.26
N LEU A 119 7.95 4.46 10.35
CA LEU A 119 7.97 3.02 10.64
C LEU A 119 9.21 2.64 11.45
N ALA A 120 10.35 3.29 11.20
CA ALA A 120 11.57 3.11 11.98
C ALA A 120 11.41 3.52 13.46
N MET A 121 10.47 4.40 13.78
CA MET A 121 10.12 4.74 15.17
C MET A 121 9.20 3.70 15.84
N ARG A 122 8.81 2.65 15.10
CA ARG A 122 7.99 1.53 15.55
C ARG A 122 6.71 1.97 16.29
N PRO A 123 5.80 2.73 15.66
CA PRO A 123 4.54 3.11 16.29
C PRO A 123 3.55 1.95 16.47
N ALA A 124 3.83 0.76 15.91
CA ALA A 124 3.02 -0.44 16.09
C ALA A 124 3.88 -1.69 16.42
N PRO A 125 3.35 -2.66 17.19
CA PRO A 125 4.05 -3.92 17.51
C PRO A 125 4.40 -4.75 16.28
N ILE A 126 3.48 -4.81 15.31
CA ILE A 126 3.66 -5.52 14.04
C ILE A 126 3.58 -4.52 12.90
N GLN A 127 4.59 -4.53 12.02
CA GLN A 127 4.67 -3.69 10.84
C GLN A 127 4.85 -4.54 9.59
N ILE A 128 4.06 -4.25 8.55
CA ILE A 128 3.94 -5.09 7.36
C ILE A 128 4.12 -4.23 6.11
N ASN A 129 4.97 -4.64 5.17
CA ASN A 129 5.01 -4.09 3.82
C ASN A 129 3.95 -4.75 2.93
N TYR A 130 3.15 -3.96 2.21
CA TYR A 130 2.16 -4.50 1.28
C TYR A 130 1.91 -3.64 0.02
N LEU A 131 1.71 -4.34 -1.08
CA LEU A 131 1.15 -3.91 -2.37
C LEU A 131 2.03 -3.04 -3.27
N THR A 132 2.38 -1.82 -2.88
CA THR A 132 2.99 -0.85 -3.82
C THR A 132 4.44 -1.20 -4.17
N TYR A 133 5.19 -1.72 -3.20
CA TYR A 133 6.59 -2.08 -3.36
C TYR A 133 6.77 -3.58 -3.15
N ALA A 134 6.67 -4.33 -4.25
CA ALA A 134 6.77 -5.80 -4.27
C ALA A 134 8.24 -6.28 -4.19
N SER A 135 8.98 -5.74 -3.23
CA SER A 135 10.38 -6.08 -2.94
C SER A 135 10.65 -5.84 -1.45
N THR A 136 11.76 -6.40 -0.96
CA THR A 136 12.25 -6.18 0.41
C THR A 136 12.48 -4.69 0.68
N MET A 137 12.04 -4.21 1.84
CA MET A 137 12.44 -2.91 2.37
C MET A 137 13.86 -2.96 2.92
N GLY A 138 14.43 -4.14 3.19
CA GLY A 138 15.77 -4.29 3.74
C GLY A 138 15.91 -3.67 5.13
N ALA A 139 14.80 -3.56 5.86
CA ALA A 139 14.69 -2.85 7.12
C ALA A 139 14.41 -3.83 8.27
N ASP A 140 15.10 -3.66 9.38
CA ASP A 140 14.92 -4.41 10.62
C ASP A 140 13.64 -4.01 11.39
N TYR A 141 13.02 -2.90 11.01
CA TYR A 141 11.77 -2.41 11.57
C TYR A 141 10.51 -2.87 10.82
N ILE A 142 10.62 -3.68 9.76
CA ILE A 142 9.47 -4.26 9.05
C ILE A 142 9.48 -5.77 9.26
N ASP A 143 8.42 -6.31 9.87
CA ASP A 143 8.42 -7.70 10.34
C ASP A 143 7.96 -8.67 9.26
N TYR A 144 7.01 -8.25 8.42
CA TYR A 144 6.40 -9.10 7.39
C TYR A 144 6.21 -8.37 6.06
N ILE A 145 6.10 -9.17 5.00
CA ILE A 145 5.64 -8.73 3.68
C ILE A 145 4.48 -9.63 3.24
N ILE A 146 3.37 -9.02 2.83
CA ILE A 146 2.24 -9.75 2.22
C ILE A 146 2.54 -9.95 0.74
N THR A 147 2.53 -11.21 0.31
CA THR A 147 2.96 -11.64 -1.02
C THR A 147 2.21 -12.90 -1.48
N ASP A 148 2.64 -13.54 -2.55
CA ASP A 148 2.13 -14.83 -3.03
C ASP A 148 3.25 -15.71 -3.60
N ASN A 149 2.90 -16.98 -3.87
CA ASN A 149 3.85 -17.99 -4.36
C ASN A 149 4.27 -17.80 -5.82
N THR A 150 3.59 -16.93 -6.57
CA THR A 150 3.91 -16.63 -7.98
C THR A 150 4.96 -15.53 -8.07
N VAL A 151 4.75 -14.41 -7.36
CA VAL A 151 5.61 -13.23 -7.38
C VAL A 151 6.85 -13.43 -6.52
N THR A 152 6.70 -14.00 -5.33
CA THR A 152 7.83 -14.32 -4.44
C THR A 152 7.76 -15.78 -3.99
N PRO A 153 8.12 -16.75 -4.85
CA PRO A 153 8.18 -18.14 -4.43
C PRO A 153 9.12 -18.32 -3.22
N PRO A 154 8.88 -19.30 -2.34
CA PRO A 154 9.62 -19.46 -1.08
C PRO A 154 11.15 -19.49 -1.22
N ARG A 155 11.67 -19.95 -2.37
CA ARG A 155 13.10 -19.95 -2.68
C ARG A 155 13.75 -18.56 -2.69
N LEU A 156 12.97 -17.49 -2.80
CA LEU A 156 13.47 -16.12 -2.77
C LEU A 156 13.53 -15.53 -1.36
N ALA A 157 13.05 -16.23 -0.33
CA ALA A 157 12.98 -15.70 1.04
C ALA A 157 14.34 -15.27 1.61
N GLU A 158 15.45 -15.85 1.14
CA GLU A 158 16.81 -15.43 1.55
C GLU A 158 17.16 -13.99 1.14
N PHE A 159 16.47 -13.43 0.14
CA PHE A 159 16.69 -12.06 -0.35
C PHE A 159 15.81 -11.01 0.34
N PHE A 160 15.04 -11.42 1.36
CA PHE A 160 14.13 -10.55 2.09
C PHE A 160 14.49 -10.50 3.57
N THR A 161 14.38 -9.32 4.16
CA THR A 161 14.53 -9.16 5.61
C THR A 161 13.22 -9.49 6.32
N GLU A 162 12.09 -9.25 5.65
CA GLU A 162 10.75 -9.53 6.15
C GLU A 162 10.39 -11.00 6.04
N LYS A 163 9.55 -11.48 6.97
CA LYS A 163 8.94 -12.81 6.86
C LYS A 163 7.76 -12.79 5.89
N PHE A 164 7.61 -13.85 5.11
CA PHE A 164 6.53 -13.92 4.11
C PHE A 164 5.19 -14.26 4.75
N ILE A 165 4.17 -13.49 4.38
CA ILE A 165 2.75 -13.85 4.51
C ILE A 165 2.25 -14.12 3.10
N CYS A 166 2.24 -15.40 2.69
CA CYS A 166 1.78 -15.81 1.37
C CYS A 166 0.26 -15.92 1.34
N LEU A 167 -0.41 -15.08 0.54
CA LEU A 167 -1.82 -15.23 0.19
C LEU A 167 -2.02 -16.44 -0.74
N PRO A 168 -3.19 -17.10 -0.67
CA PRO A 168 -3.43 -18.36 -1.37
C PRO A 168 -3.41 -18.23 -2.90
N ASP A 169 -3.89 -17.10 -3.43
CA ASP A 169 -4.05 -16.89 -4.88
C ASP A 169 -3.09 -15.81 -5.41
N SER A 170 -3.39 -14.55 -5.11
CA SER A 170 -2.65 -13.39 -5.60
C SER A 170 -2.47 -12.39 -4.45
N TYR A 171 -1.26 -11.85 -4.35
CA TYR A 171 -0.97 -10.75 -3.43
C TYR A 171 -1.67 -9.46 -3.86
N GLN A 172 -1.91 -9.30 -5.16
CA GLN A 172 -2.47 -8.06 -5.69
C GLN A 172 -3.99 -8.07 -5.59
N ILE A 173 -4.52 -7.25 -4.69
CA ILE A 173 -5.93 -6.87 -4.69
C ILE A 173 -6.29 -6.05 -5.93
N ASN A 174 -7.51 -6.24 -6.44
CA ASN A 174 -8.07 -5.43 -7.51
C ASN A 174 -9.52 -5.06 -7.20
N ASN A 175 -9.92 -3.84 -7.57
CA ASN A 175 -11.29 -3.40 -7.44
C ASN A 175 -12.14 -3.92 -8.60
N TYR A 176 -12.85 -5.03 -8.37
CA TYR A 176 -13.71 -5.67 -9.36
C TYR A 176 -14.94 -4.83 -9.74
N ARG A 177 -15.35 -3.86 -8.91
CA ARG A 177 -16.52 -3.01 -9.16
C ARG A 177 -16.24 -1.85 -10.10
N ARG A 178 -14.99 -1.64 -10.54
CA ARG A 178 -14.68 -0.69 -11.63
C ARG A 178 -15.20 -1.23 -12.96
N VAL A 179 -16.47 -0.94 -13.18
CA VAL A 179 -17.23 -1.17 -14.40
C VAL A 179 -16.65 -0.26 -15.49
N CYS A 180 -16.08 -0.85 -16.54
CA CYS A 180 -15.73 -0.14 -17.78
C CYS A 180 -16.89 0.80 -18.19
N PRO A 181 -16.66 2.09 -18.50
CA PRO A 181 -17.72 3.06 -18.77
C PRO A 181 -18.77 2.48 -19.73
N ALA A 182 -20.05 2.63 -19.38
CA ALA A 182 -21.15 1.97 -20.10
C ALA A 182 -21.19 2.35 -21.60
N GLU A 183 -20.72 3.54 -21.95
CA GLU A 183 -20.54 4.05 -23.32
C GLU A 183 -19.57 3.21 -24.16
N ASN A 184 -18.51 2.67 -23.56
CA ASN A 184 -17.53 1.83 -24.25
C ASN A 184 -17.96 0.37 -24.34
N ARG A 185 -18.88 -0.09 -23.48
CA ARG A 185 -19.44 -1.46 -23.54
C ARG A 185 -20.36 -1.69 -24.73
N LYS A 186 -21.01 -0.62 -25.23
CA LYS A 186 -22.01 -0.70 -26.30
C LYS A 186 -21.45 -0.38 -27.69
N SER A 187 -20.21 0.13 -27.77
CA SER A 187 -19.59 0.50 -29.04
C SER A 187 -18.91 -0.71 -29.68
N SER A 188 -19.11 -0.92 -30.98
CA SER A 188 -18.40 -1.97 -31.70
C SER A 188 -16.89 -1.69 -31.73
N SER A 189 -16.08 -2.75 -31.72
CA SER A 189 -14.61 -2.62 -31.75
C SER A 189 -14.12 -1.79 -32.94
N LYS A 190 -14.79 -1.85 -34.10
CA LYS A 190 -14.45 -1.04 -35.28
C LYS A 190 -14.66 0.45 -35.06
N ILE A 191 -15.79 0.85 -34.46
CA ILE A 191 -16.08 2.25 -34.14
C ILE A 191 -15.04 2.82 -33.17
N LEU A 192 -14.68 2.05 -32.14
CA LEU A 192 -13.65 2.46 -31.20
C LEU A 192 -12.27 2.55 -31.86
N LYS A 193 -11.89 1.59 -32.71
CA LYS A 193 -10.63 1.63 -33.45
C LYS A 193 -10.55 2.86 -34.36
N ALA A 194 -11.58 3.11 -35.17
CA ALA A 194 -11.64 4.29 -36.03
C ALA A 194 -11.55 5.60 -35.23
N LYS A 195 -12.24 5.70 -34.10
CA LYS A 195 -12.19 6.87 -33.18
C LYS A 195 -10.77 7.17 -32.69
N TYR A 196 -9.95 6.14 -32.46
CA TYR A 196 -8.58 6.29 -31.98
C TYR A 196 -7.52 6.14 -33.08
N GLY A 197 -7.91 6.16 -34.36
CA GLY A 197 -6.99 6.05 -35.50
C GLY A 197 -6.31 4.69 -35.65
N LEU A 198 -6.90 3.63 -35.11
CA LEU A 198 -6.39 2.27 -35.18
C LEU A 198 -6.96 1.51 -36.39
N PRO A 199 -6.23 0.53 -36.97
CA PRO A 199 -6.71 -0.22 -38.12
C PRO A 199 -7.93 -1.10 -37.78
N GLU A 200 -9.03 -0.92 -38.50
CA GLU A 200 -10.32 -1.57 -38.19
C GLU A 200 -10.25 -3.11 -38.24
N ASP A 201 -9.59 -3.63 -39.28
CA ASP A 201 -9.52 -5.06 -39.59
C ASP A 201 -8.21 -5.74 -39.16
N ALA A 202 -7.39 -5.09 -38.32
CA ALA A 202 -6.17 -5.69 -37.77
C ALA A 202 -6.31 -6.03 -36.29
N PHE A 203 -5.56 -7.05 -35.85
CA PHE A 203 -5.28 -7.26 -34.43
C PHE A 203 -4.31 -6.18 -33.94
N VAL A 204 -4.58 -5.58 -32.78
CA VAL A 204 -3.76 -4.49 -32.22
C VAL A 204 -3.21 -4.93 -30.87
N PHE A 205 -1.88 -5.06 -30.78
CA PHE A 205 -1.20 -5.22 -29.50
C PHE A 205 -1.08 -3.87 -28.80
N GLY A 206 -1.34 -3.82 -27.50
CA GLY A 206 -1.23 -2.63 -26.68
C GLY A 206 -0.33 -2.86 -25.47
N CYS A 207 0.55 -1.91 -25.17
CA CYS A 207 1.36 -1.90 -23.95
C CYS A 207 1.16 -0.58 -23.22
N PHE A 208 0.19 -0.54 -22.29
CA PHE A 208 -0.14 0.67 -21.52
C PHE A 208 0.66 0.76 -20.23
N ASN A 209 1.98 0.87 -20.37
CA ASN A 209 2.91 0.98 -19.26
C ASN A 209 3.63 2.34 -19.26
N TYR A 210 4.15 2.73 -18.10
CA TYR A 210 5.07 3.87 -18.03
C TYR A 210 6.29 3.65 -18.94
N SER A 211 6.78 4.71 -19.58
CA SER A 211 7.92 4.66 -20.51
C SER A 211 9.16 3.99 -19.92
N ARG A 212 9.44 4.18 -18.62
CA ARG A 212 10.55 3.53 -17.91
C ARG A 212 10.49 2.00 -17.85
N LYS A 213 9.37 1.38 -18.22
CA LYS A 213 9.21 -0.08 -18.32
C LYS A 213 9.48 -0.60 -19.74
N MET A 214 9.63 0.30 -20.72
CA MET A 214 9.84 -0.02 -22.13
C MET A 214 11.33 0.00 -22.44
N ASN A 215 12.05 -0.98 -21.91
CA ASN A 215 13.46 -1.17 -22.20
C ASN A 215 13.65 -1.87 -23.56
N PRO A 216 14.81 -1.72 -24.23
CA PRO A 216 15.15 -2.43 -25.46
C PRO A 216 15.07 -3.96 -25.35
#